data_AF-A0A5S5BYR1-F1
#
_entry.id   AF-A0A5S5BYR1-F1
#
_cell.length_a   1.000
_cell.length_b   1.000
_cell.length_c   1.000
_cell.angle_alpha   90.00
_cell.angle_beta   90.00
_cell.angle_gamma   90.00
#
_symmetry.space_group_name_H-M   'P 1'
#
loop_
_entity.id
_entity.type
_entity.pdbx_description
1 polymer ?
#
loop_
_entity_poly.entity_id
_entity_poly.type
_entity_poly.pdbx_seq_one_letter_code
_entity_poly.pdbx_strand_id
1 'polypeptide(L)'
;MGQTFKIVRAWKNYISGKISNLERLRAKSCTTCDHAVVGTYEKLMPDFQLKEIQGLKCGKCNCPLSTKLRSETDKCPLGKW
;
A
#
# COMPACT_ATOMS: atom_id res chain seq x y z
N MET A 1 -26.25 14.14 24.12
CA MET A 1 -26.13 13.80 22.69
C MET A 1 -24.65 13.93 22.29
N GLY A 2 -23.75 13.02 22.65
CA GLY A 2 -23.69 11.60 22.31
C GLY A 2 -22.44 11.36 21.44
N GLN A 3 -21.24 11.62 21.99
CA GLN A 3 -19.94 11.59 21.30
C GLN A 3 -19.54 10.21 20.72
N THR A 4 -20.36 9.18 20.94
CA THR A 4 -20.15 7.79 20.51
C THR A 4 -20.35 7.57 19.00
N PHE A 5 -21.09 8.44 18.30
CA PHE A 5 -21.40 8.26 16.86
C PHE A 5 -20.18 8.41 15.94
N LYS A 6 -19.15 9.17 16.36
CA LYS A 6 -17.95 9.43 15.55
C LYS A 6 -17.00 8.23 15.52
N ILE A 7 -16.90 7.48 16.62
CA ILE A 7 -15.99 6.33 16.75
C ILE A 7 -16.50 5.14 15.94
N VAL A 8 -17.82 4.89 15.93
CA VAL A 8 -18.42 3.80 15.14
C VAL A 8 -18.23 4.00 13.63
N ARG A 9 -18.26 5.26 13.15
CA ARG A 9 -17.99 5.60 11.73
C ARG A 9 -16.53 5.36 11.33
N ALA A 10 -15.58 5.62 12.24
CA ALA A 10 -14.16 5.41 12.01
C ALA A 10 -13.83 3.91 11.85
N TRP A 11 -14.39 3.05 12.70
CA TRP A 11 -14.23 1.59 12.58
C TRP A 11 -14.92 1.00 11.35
N LYS A 12 -16.05 1.56 10.92
CA LYS A 12 -16.72 1.17 9.66
C LYS A 12 -15.87 1.47 8.42
N ASN A 13 -15.10 2.56 8.43
CA ASN A 13 -14.15 2.87 7.35
C ASN A 13 -12.91 1.96 7.41
N TYR A 14 -12.42 1.62 8.60
CA TYR A 14 -11.29 0.69 8.80
C TYR A 14 -11.62 -0.75 8.34
N ILE A 15 -12.83 -1.23 8.62
CA ILE A 15 -13.27 -2.61 8.32
C ILE A 15 -13.66 -2.82 6.83
N SER A 16 -13.86 -1.75 6.05
CA SER A 16 -14.42 -1.88 4.70
C SER A 16 -13.47 -2.49 3.65
N GLY A 17 -12.20 -2.80 3.96
CA GLY A 17 -11.30 -3.48 3.02
C GLY A 17 -11.07 -2.68 1.72
N LYS A 18 -11.23 -1.35 1.78
CA LYS A 18 -11.00 -0.45 0.66
C LYS A 18 -9.58 0.09 0.75
N ILE A 19 -8.73 -0.37 -0.16
CA ILE A 19 -7.55 0.42 -0.54
C ILE A 19 -8.03 1.82 -0.94
N SER A 20 -7.41 2.83 -0.35
CA SER A 20 -7.65 4.21 -0.70
C SER A 20 -7.19 4.45 -2.14
N ASN A 21 -7.81 5.43 -2.80
CA ASN A 21 -7.42 5.82 -4.15
C ASN A 21 -5.92 6.22 -4.18
N LEU A 22 -5.42 6.75 -3.07
CA LEU A 22 -4.00 7.02 -2.83
C LEU A 22 -3.12 5.76 -2.98
N GLU A 23 -3.48 4.66 -2.34
CA GLU A 23 -2.70 3.41 -2.40
C GLU A 23 -2.69 2.82 -3.82
N ARG A 24 -3.83 2.90 -4.53
CA ARG A 24 -3.90 2.52 -5.96
C ARG A 24 -3.04 3.42 -6.84
N LEU A 25 -3.05 4.73 -6.62
CA LEU A 25 -2.22 5.67 -7.38
C LEU A 25 -0.73 5.41 -7.13
N ARG A 26 -0.36 5.20 -5.86
CA ARG A 26 1.00 4.83 -5.46
C ARG A 26 1.42 3.49 -6.08
N ALA A 27 0.52 2.50 -6.11
CA ALA A 27 0.76 1.20 -6.75
C ALA A 27 1.02 1.33 -8.25
N LYS A 28 0.21 2.13 -8.96
CA LYS A 28 0.43 2.43 -10.38
C LYS A 28 1.78 3.09 -10.66
N SER A 29 2.21 4.00 -9.77
CA SER A 29 3.55 4.60 -9.87
C SER A 29 4.66 3.57 -9.66
N CYS A 30 4.41 2.53 -8.85
CA CYS A 30 5.39 1.49 -8.58
C CYS A 30 5.38 0.36 -9.62
N THR A 31 4.25 0.04 -10.26
CA THR A 31 4.19 -0.93 -11.36
C THR A 31 4.94 -0.46 -12.60
N THR A 32 5.01 0.85 -12.82
CA THR A 32 5.76 1.49 -13.91
C THR A 32 7.17 1.92 -13.51
N CYS A 33 7.63 1.57 -12.31
CA CYS A 33 8.94 2.00 -11.81
C CYS A 33 10.04 0.99 -12.20
N ASP A 34 11.10 1.46 -12.86
CA ASP A 34 12.28 0.64 -13.21
C ASP A 34 12.99 0.00 -12.01
N HIS A 35 12.76 0.55 -10.81
CA HIS A 35 13.32 0.02 -9.58
C HIS A 35 12.39 -0.96 -8.86
N ALA A 36 11.18 -1.22 -9.36
CA ALA A 36 10.32 -2.26 -8.79
C ALA A 36 10.82 -3.62 -9.27
N VAL A 37 11.35 -4.41 -8.33
CA VAL A 37 11.90 -5.73 -8.60
C VAL A 37 11.12 -6.78 -7.83
N VAL A 38 11.05 -7.99 -8.37
CA VAL A 38 10.37 -9.09 -7.68
C VAL A 38 11.22 -9.57 -6.51
N GLY A 39 10.64 -9.60 -5.32
CA GLY A 39 11.27 -10.14 -4.11
C GLY A 39 10.98 -11.63 -3.91
N THR A 40 11.92 -12.35 -3.29
CA THR A 40 11.78 -13.80 -3.06
C THR A 40 10.74 -14.12 -1.99
N TYR A 41 10.72 -13.35 -0.89
CA TYR A 41 9.76 -13.53 0.20
C TYR A 41 8.43 -12.79 -0.09
N GLU A 42 8.50 -11.65 -0.76
CA GLU A 42 7.35 -10.87 -1.17
C GLU A 42 6.45 -11.65 -2.14
N LYS A 43 7.04 -12.49 -3.00
CA LYS A 43 6.29 -13.39 -3.91
C LYS A 43 5.37 -14.36 -3.16
N LEU A 44 5.79 -14.77 -1.97
CA LEU A 44 5.03 -15.67 -1.09
C LEU A 44 4.01 -14.90 -0.24
N MET A 45 4.06 -13.57 -0.23
CA MET A 45 3.14 -12.73 0.51
C MET A 45 1.88 -12.50 -0.33
N PRO A 46 0.72 -13.07 0.05
CA PRO A 46 -0.50 -12.90 -0.70
C PRO A 46 -1.02 -11.47 -0.53
N ASP A 47 -1.05 -10.70 -1.62
CA ASP A 47 -1.68 -9.38 -1.63
C ASP A 47 -3.02 -9.45 -2.38
N PHE A 48 -4.12 -9.43 -1.63
CA PHE A 48 -5.46 -9.55 -2.20
C PHE A 48 -5.98 -8.24 -2.80
N GLN A 49 -5.38 -7.10 -2.44
CA GLN A 49 -5.90 -5.79 -2.80
C GLN A 49 -5.12 -5.14 -3.95
N LEU A 50 -3.80 -5.31 -3.98
CA LEU A 50 -2.90 -4.76 -4.98
C LEU A 50 -2.16 -5.89 -5.71
N LYS A 51 -2.92 -6.71 -6.45
CA LYS A 51 -2.36 -7.83 -7.24
C LYS A 51 -1.30 -7.38 -8.25
N GLU A 52 -1.40 -6.15 -8.74
CA GLU A 52 -0.47 -5.57 -9.72
C GLU A 52 0.96 -5.37 -9.19
N ILE A 53 1.11 -5.14 -7.88
CA ILE A 53 2.41 -5.03 -7.21
C ILE A 53 2.72 -6.24 -6.31
N GLN A 54 1.93 -7.31 -6.41
CA GLN A 54 2.13 -8.51 -5.61
C GLN A 54 3.49 -9.13 -5.92
N GLY A 55 4.27 -9.39 -4.87
CA GLY A 55 5.61 -9.92 -5.02
C GLY A 55 6.66 -8.89 -5.44
N LEU A 56 6.29 -7.62 -5.59
CA LEU A 56 7.25 -6.56 -5.90
C LEU A 56 7.78 -5.89 -4.63
N LYS A 57 9.05 -5.52 -4.71
CA LYS A 57 9.77 -4.72 -3.73
C LYS A 57 10.47 -3.56 -4.41
N CYS A 58 10.74 -2.51 -3.66
CA CYS A 58 11.55 -1.42 -4.16
C CYS A 58 13.03 -1.83 -4.14
N GLY A 59 13.70 -1.85 -5.28
CA GLY A 59 15.13 -2.13 -5.40
C GLY A 59 16.06 -1.04 -4.84
N LYS A 60 15.52 0.12 -4.44
CA LYS A 60 16.29 1.20 -3.78
C LYS A 60 16.29 1.08 -2.27
N CYS A 61 15.12 0.94 -1.65
CA CYS A 61 15.00 0.81 -0.19
C CYS A 61 14.84 -0.64 0.30
N ASN A 62 14.76 -1.61 -0.61
CA ASN A 62 14.50 -3.03 -0.34
C ASN A 62 13.18 -3.32 0.40
N CYS A 63 12.28 -2.34 0.51
CA CYS A 63 11.00 -2.54 1.17
C CYS A 63 9.99 -3.25 0.24
N PRO A 64 9.15 -4.15 0.77
CA PRO A 64 8.00 -4.68 0.05
C PRO A 64 7.04 -3.57 -0.35
N LEU A 65 6.63 -3.53 -1.62
CA LEU A 65 5.70 -2.49 -2.09
C LEU A 65 4.31 -2.66 -1.46
N SER A 66 3.88 -3.90 -1.22
CA SER A 66 2.61 -4.23 -0.56
C SER A 66 2.42 -3.54 0.79
N THR A 67 3.46 -3.43 1.61
CA THR A 67 3.38 -2.76 2.91
C THR A 67 3.71 -1.27 2.81
N LYS A 68 4.69 -0.91 1.98
CA LYS A 68 5.16 0.48 1.87
C LYS A 68 4.07 1.42 1.38
N LEU A 69 3.28 1.01 0.39
CA LEU A 69 2.24 1.88 -0.18
C LEU A 69 1.05 2.10 0.77
N ARG A 70 0.79 1.13 1.66
CA ARG A 70 -0.22 1.19 2.73
C ARG A 70 0.18 2.09 3.89
N SER A 71 1.48 2.36 4.05
CA SER A 71 1.96 3.24 5.10
C SER A 71 1.63 4.70 4.74
N GLU A 72 0.89 5.36 5.62
CA GLU A 72 0.50 6.77 5.44
C GLU A 72 1.68 7.73 5.62
N THR A 73 2.64 7.35 6.47
CA THR A 73 3.81 8.16 6.83
C THR A 73 5.01 7.93 5.92
N ASP A 74 5.02 6.81 5.20
CA ASP A 74 6.12 6.43 4.33
C ASP A 74 6.04 7.19 3.00
N LYS A 75 7.20 7.51 2.43
CA LYS A 75 7.35 8.27 1.20
C LYS A 75 8.29 7.54 0.25
N CYS A 76 8.10 7.77 -1.05
CA CYS A 76 9.04 7.24 -2.02
C CYS A 76 10.42 7.94 -1.84
N PRO A 77 11.52 7.19 -1.65
CA PRO A 77 12.86 7.81 -1.59
C PRO A 77 13.27 8.49 -2.90
N LEU A 78 12.55 8.21 -3.99
CA LEU A 78 12.73 8.82 -5.31
C LEU A 78 11.74 9.96 -5.58
N GLY A 79 10.86 10.30 -4.63
CA GLY A 79 9.86 11.36 -4.78
C GLY A 79 8.77 11.07 -5.83
N LYS A 80 8.61 9.82 -6.28
CA LYS A 80 7.56 9.45 -7.26
C LYS A 80 6.15 9.45 -6.66
N TRP A 81 6.03 9.42 -5.33
CA TRP A 81 4.79 9.51 -4.56
C TRP A 81 5.06 9.81 -3.08
#